data_AF-A0A8J8ES79-F1
#
_entry.id   AF-A0A8J8ES79-F1
#
_cell.length_a   1.000
_cell.length_b   1.000
_cell.length_c   1.000
_cell.angle_alpha   90.00
_cell.angle_beta   90.00
_cell.angle_gamma   90.00
#
_symmetry.space_group_name_H-M   'P 1'
#
loop_
_entity.id
_entity.type
_entity.pdbx_description
1 polymer ?
#
loop_
_entity_poly.entity_id
_entity_poly.type
_entity_poly.pdbx_seq_one_letter_code
_entity_poly.pdbx_strand_id
1 'polypeptide(L)'
;MLLTHHAKERLAKRLAKRRRLERIYEKLWDFLDRSRRIEVNERIVIFTDGRKSLVCSRLDCERLTLEEIKERVDGISRPYECVFLDDKLVRETLPRKFLELIPEGEYCFYLNREKRSLYVGSEEPLLVITLRPAKREERGAKST
;
A
#
# COMPACT_ATOMS: atom_id res chain seq x y z
N MET A 1 0.13 -1.47 -1.84
CA MET A 1 -0.42 -0.16 -1.42
C MET A 1 0.61 0.61 -0.62
N LEU A 2 0.62 1.94 -0.72
CA LEU A 2 1.38 2.84 0.15
C LEU A 2 0.43 3.59 1.08
N LEU A 3 0.92 4.03 2.24
CA LEU A 3 0.11 4.74 3.23
C LEU A 3 0.53 6.20 3.37
N THR A 4 -0.41 7.12 3.23
CA THR A 4 -0.21 8.50 3.67
C THR A 4 -0.01 8.57 5.19
N HIS A 5 0.61 9.64 5.69
CA HIS A 5 0.74 9.87 7.13
C HIS A 5 -0.64 9.83 7.84
N HIS A 6 -1.65 10.47 7.25
CA HIS A 6 -3.00 10.44 7.77
C HIS A 6 -3.56 9.01 7.82
N ALA A 7 -3.42 8.23 6.75
CA ALA A 7 -3.86 6.84 6.74
C ALA A 7 -3.16 5.99 7.80
N LYS A 8 -1.84 6.13 7.99
CA LYS A 8 -1.07 5.41 9.03
C LYS A 8 -1.62 5.71 10.42
N GLU A 9 -1.88 6.98 10.74
CA GLU A 9 -2.47 7.33 12.03
C GLU A 9 -3.86 6.71 12.23
N ARG A 10 -4.68 6.70 11.18
CA ARG A 10 -6.04 6.16 11.25
C ARG A 10 -6.03 4.64 11.39
N LEU A 11 -5.15 3.95 10.66
CA LEU A 11 -4.93 2.51 10.77
C LEU A 11 -4.35 2.15 12.14
N ALA A 12 -3.38 2.90 12.65
CA ALA A 12 -2.88 2.71 14.01
C ALA A 12 -4.01 2.91 15.05
N LYS A 13 -4.75 4.02 14.99
CA LYS A 13 -5.82 4.28 15.97
C LYS A 13 -6.96 3.25 15.92
N ARG A 14 -7.26 2.70 14.74
CA ARG A 14 -8.50 1.93 14.50
C ARG A 14 -8.29 0.44 14.31
N LEU A 15 -7.13 0.03 13.80
CA LEU A 15 -6.83 -1.36 13.48
C LEU A 15 -5.60 -1.90 14.22
N ALA A 16 -4.57 -1.07 14.51
CA ALA A 16 -3.33 -1.54 15.12
C ALA A 16 -3.04 -0.91 16.49
N LYS A 17 -3.22 -1.66 17.60
CA LYS A 17 -2.94 -1.17 18.98
C LYS A 17 -1.50 -0.64 19.21
N ARG A 18 -0.55 -0.88 18.29
CA ARG A 18 0.84 -0.39 18.33
C ARG A 18 1.21 0.28 17.01
N ARG A 19 2.03 1.33 17.07
CA ARG A 19 2.43 2.17 15.91
C ARG A 19 3.58 1.61 15.05
N ARG A 20 3.90 0.32 15.18
CA ARG A 20 4.99 -0.30 14.41
C ARG A 20 4.54 -0.50 12.95
N LEU A 21 5.37 -0.10 11.99
CA LEU A 21 5.06 -0.08 10.56
C LEU A 21 4.50 -1.43 10.07
N GLU A 22 5.20 -2.52 10.37
CA GLU A 22 4.83 -3.87 9.95
C GLU A 22 3.45 -4.25 10.47
N ARG A 23 3.11 -3.88 11.71
CA ARG A 23 1.76 -4.14 12.28
C ARG A 23 0.67 -3.29 11.64
N ILE A 24 0.99 -2.08 11.21
CA ILE A 24 0.04 -1.22 10.49
C ILE A 24 -0.30 -1.85 9.14
N TYR A 25 0.72 -2.31 8.41
CA TYR A 25 0.54 -2.98 7.12
C TYR A 25 -0.10 -4.37 7.24
N GLU A 26 0.26 -5.16 8.26
CA GLU A 26 -0.42 -6.42 8.57
C GLU A 26 -1.93 -6.20 8.73
N LYS A 27 -2.32 -5.20 9.52
CA LYS A 27 -3.74 -4.86 9.72
C LYS A 27 -4.40 -4.25 8.48
N LEU A 28 -3.63 -3.58 7.62
CA LEU A 28 -4.11 -3.15 6.31
C LEU A 28 -4.42 -4.37 5.43
N TRP A 29 -3.50 -5.33 5.30
CA TRP A 29 -3.72 -6.53 4.51
C TRP A 29 -4.87 -7.38 5.05
N ASP A 30 -4.96 -7.58 6.36
CA ASP A 30 -6.10 -8.24 7.01
C ASP A 30 -7.45 -7.56 6.67
N PHE A 31 -7.44 -6.23 6.52
CA PHE A 31 -8.61 -5.46 6.14
C PHE A 31 -8.95 -5.66 4.66
N LEU A 32 -7.93 -5.65 3.79
CA LEU A 32 -8.11 -5.87 2.35
C LEU A 32 -8.66 -7.27 2.05
N ASP A 33 -8.13 -8.31 2.71
CA ASP A 33 -8.53 -9.71 2.51
C ASP A 33 -10.02 -9.95 2.79
N ARG A 34 -10.64 -9.14 3.67
CA ARG A 34 -12.09 -9.21 4.00
C ARG A 34 -12.95 -8.12 3.35
N SER A 35 -12.35 -7.27 2.53
CA SER A 35 -13.04 -6.12 1.94
C SER A 35 -13.41 -6.39 0.49
N ARG A 36 -14.56 -5.87 0.07
CA ARG A 36 -14.88 -5.76 -1.35
C ARG A 36 -14.26 -4.49 -1.93
N ARG A 37 -13.88 -4.56 -3.21
CA ARG A 37 -13.36 -3.43 -3.99
C ARG A 37 -14.49 -2.72 -4.72
N ILE A 38 -14.50 -1.39 -4.69
CA ILE A 38 -15.45 -0.52 -5.39
C ILE A 38 -14.63 0.45 -6.23
N GLU A 39 -14.82 0.39 -7.54
CA GLU A 39 -14.28 1.38 -8.48
C GLU A 39 -15.19 2.61 -8.48
N VAL A 40 -14.71 3.74 -7.96
CA VAL A 40 -15.50 4.98 -7.90
C VAL A 40 -15.35 5.76 -9.21
N ASN A 41 -14.12 5.85 -9.70
CA ASN A 41 -13.75 6.41 -10.99
C ASN A 41 -12.33 5.95 -11.36
N GLU A 42 -11.78 6.47 -12.45
CA GLU A 42 -10.45 6.13 -12.95
C GLU A 42 -9.30 6.35 -11.96
N ARG A 43 -9.48 7.24 -10.96
CA ARG A 43 -8.44 7.60 -9.99
C ARG A 43 -8.69 7.03 -8.61
N ILE A 44 -9.95 6.79 -8.23
CA ILE A 44 -10.34 6.50 -6.85
C ILE A 44 -10.91 5.09 -6.74
N VAL A 45 -10.31 4.33 -5.81
CA VAL A 45 -10.73 2.96 -5.43
C VAL A 45 -11.10 2.95 -3.96
N ILE A 46 -12.19 2.29 -3.60
CA ILE A 46 -12.59 2.08 -2.21
C ILE A 46 -12.57 0.59 -1.87
N PHE A 47 -11.95 0.24 -0.74
CA PHE A 47 -12.08 -1.08 -0.13
C PHE A 47 -12.95 -0.98 1.10
N THR A 48 -13.98 -1.82 1.23
CA THR A 48 -14.89 -1.77 2.37
C THR A 48 -15.30 -3.16 2.85
N ASP A 49 -15.34 -3.32 4.18
CA ASP A 49 -15.92 -4.48 4.88
C ASP A 49 -17.37 -4.22 5.32
N GLY A 50 -17.99 -3.16 4.77
CA GLY A 50 -19.32 -2.68 5.13
C GLY A 50 -19.38 -1.89 6.43
N ARG A 51 -18.33 -1.90 7.28
CA ARG A 51 -18.26 -1.10 8.51
C ARG A 51 -17.31 0.08 8.36
N LYS A 52 -16.15 -0.15 7.74
CA LYS A 52 -15.14 0.84 7.41
C LYS A 52 -14.88 0.84 5.91
N SER A 53 -14.36 1.96 5.44
CA SER A 53 -13.95 2.16 4.06
C SER A 53 -12.57 2.77 4.03
N LEU A 54 -11.68 2.10 3.32
CA LEU A 54 -10.36 2.54 2.96
C LEU A 54 -10.47 3.25 1.61
N VAL A 55 -10.12 4.53 1.58
CA VAL A 55 -10.16 5.33 0.35
C VAL A 55 -8.75 5.41 -0.21
N CYS A 56 -8.60 5.01 -1.46
CA CYS A 56 -7.33 4.93 -2.17
C CYS A 56 -7.36 5.77 -3.44
N SER A 57 -6.23 6.37 -3.79
CA SER A 57 -5.98 6.87 -5.15
C SER A 57 -5.02 5.94 -5.88
N ARG A 58 -5.23 5.76 -7.18
CA ARG A 58 -4.24 5.11 -8.05
C ARG A 58 -2.99 5.97 -8.15
N LEU A 59 -1.85 5.31 -8.18
CA LEU A 59 -0.56 5.91 -8.47
C LEU A 59 -0.07 5.37 -9.80
N ASP A 60 0.47 6.25 -10.63
CA ASP A 60 1.16 5.82 -11.85
C ASP A 60 2.39 5.01 -11.47
N CYS A 61 2.64 3.94 -12.21
CA CYS A 61 3.82 3.10 -12.04
C CYS A 61 4.44 2.76 -13.39
N GLU A 62 5.75 2.55 -13.38
CA GLU A 62 6.46 1.96 -14.50
C GLU A 62 6.52 0.45 -14.29
N ARG A 63 6.26 -0.36 -15.33
CA ARG A 63 6.60 -1.78 -15.30
C ARG A 63 8.07 -1.94 -15.65
N LEU A 64 8.83 -2.52 -14.73
CA LEU A 64 10.27 -2.69 -14.84
C LEU A 64 10.65 -4.08 -14.32
N THR A 65 11.72 -4.64 -14.88
CA THR A 65 12.41 -5.81 -14.32
C THR A 65 13.04 -5.47 -12.98
N LEU A 66 13.26 -6.47 -12.12
CA LEU A 66 13.93 -6.27 -10.85
C LEU A 66 15.35 -5.68 -11.01
N GLU A 67 16.06 -6.03 -12.08
CA GLU A 67 17.36 -5.45 -12.42
C GLU A 67 17.26 -3.93 -12.70
N GLU A 68 16.34 -3.50 -13.56
CA GLU A 68 16.09 -2.08 -13.82
C GLU A 68 15.68 -1.35 -12.53
N ILE A 69 14.86 -1.97 -11.68
CA ILE A 69 14.47 -1.38 -10.39
C ILE A 69 15.70 -1.19 -9.48
N LYS A 70 16.61 -2.17 -9.42
CA LYS A 70 17.88 -2.08 -8.66
C LYS A 70 18.72 -0.90 -9.15
N GLU A 71 18.81 -0.68 -10.47
CA GLU A 71 19.50 0.48 -11.04
C GLU A 71 18.82 1.81 -10.67
N ARG A 72 17.49 1.89 -10.74
CA ARG A 72 16.73 3.12 -10.42
C ARG A 72 16.90 3.58 -8.97
N VAL A 73 17.12 2.64 -8.06
CA VAL A 73 17.33 2.92 -6.64
C VAL A 73 18.80 3.06 -6.26
N ASP A 74 19.71 2.90 -7.21
CA ASP A 74 21.13 3.07 -6.95
C ASP A 74 21.45 4.49 -6.49
N GLY A 75 22.43 4.61 -5.61
CA GLY A 75 22.79 5.87 -4.95
C GLY A 75 21.83 6.32 -3.83
N ILE A 76 20.72 5.62 -3.55
CA ILE A 76 19.90 5.92 -2.37
C ILE A 76 20.59 5.43 -1.10
N SER A 77 21.11 6.38 -0.31
CA SER A 77 21.86 6.12 0.93
C SER A 77 21.03 6.25 2.21
N ARG A 78 19.74 6.61 2.11
CA ARG A 78 18.84 6.80 3.27
C ARG A 78 17.78 5.70 3.34
N PRO A 79 17.28 5.36 4.54
CA PRO A 79 16.16 4.44 4.68
C PRO A 79 14.87 5.00 4.06
N TYR A 80 14.12 4.11 3.42
CA TYR A 80 12.80 4.33 2.83
C TYR A 80 11.81 3.33 3.44
N GLU A 81 10.54 3.71 3.47
CA GLU A 81 9.46 2.74 3.61
C GLU A 81 9.33 1.97 2.30
N CYS A 82 9.74 0.70 2.32
CA CYS A 82 9.75 -0.18 1.18
C CYS A 82 8.63 -1.21 1.32
N VAL A 83 7.78 -1.33 0.30
CA VAL A 83 6.65 -2.26 0.27
C VAL A 83 6.78 -3.16 -0.96
N PHE A 84 6.68 -4.47 -0.74
CA PHE A 84 6.51 -5.48 -1.78
C PHE A 84 5.17 -6.16 -1.56
N LEU A 85 4.23 -5.95 -2.50
CA LEU A 85 2.83 -6.34 -2.27
C LEU A 85 2.63 -7.85 -2.32
N ASP A 86 3.29 -8.53 -3.25
CA ASP A 86 2.96 -9.90 -3.63
C ASP A 86 3.19 -10.88 -2.47
N ASP A 87 4.29 -10.68 -1.73
CA ASP A 87 4.59 -11.42 -0.49
C ASP A 87 4.17 -10.69 0.80
N LYS A 88 3.37 -9.62 0.69
CA LYS A 88 2.94 -8.81 1.84
C LYS A 88 4.15 -8.47 2.74
N LEU A 89 5.18 -7.89 2.14
CA LEU A 89 6.43 -7.51 2.82
C LEU A 89 6.53 -6.00 2.94
N VAL A 90 6.86 -5.51 4.14
CA VAL A 90 7.16 -4.10 4.38
C VAL A 90 8.36 -3.95 5.32
N ARG A 91 9.27 -3.03 4.99
CA ARG A 91 10.40 -2.67 5.88
C ARG A 91 10.76 -1.20 5.74
N GLU A 92 11.20 -0.60 6.83
CA GLU A 92 11.94 0.66 6.78
C GLU A 92 13.43 0.34 6.69
N THR A 93 14.01 0.45 5.48
CA THR A 93 15.39 0.03 5.20
C THR A 93 15.93 0.73 3.95
N LEU A 94 17.19 0.50 3.60
CA LEU A 94 17.73 0.95 2.32
C LEU A 94 17.04 0.19 1.16
N PRO A 95 16.53 0.88 0.13
CA PRO A 95 15.93 0.24 -1.05
C PRO A 95 16.71 -0.95 -1.60
N ARG A 96 18.03 -0.79 -1.83
CA ARG A 96 18.88 -1.89 -2.33
C ARG A 96 18.80 -3.17 -1.48
N LYS A 97 18.83 -3.03 -0.15
CA LYS A 97 18.74 -4.16 0.79
C LYS A 97 17.35 -4.78 0.82
N PHE A 98 16.33 -3.99 0.49
CA PHE A 98 14.97 -4.49 0.39
C PHE A 98 14.78 -5.33 -0.87
N LEU A 99 15.32 -4.88 -2.01
CA LEU A 99 15.21 -5.57 -3.29
C LEU A 99 15.92 -6.93 -3.31
N GLU A 100 16.92 -7.15 -2.45
CA GLU A 100 17.54 -8.47 -2.24
C GLU A 100 16.56 -9.54 -1.73
N LEU A 101 15.41 -9.14 -1.20
CA LEU A 101 14.37 -10.04 -0.68
C LEU A 101 13.29 -10.36 -1.72
N ILE A 102 13.32 -9.71 -2.89
CA ILE A 102 12.29 -9.84 -3.92
C ILE A 102 12.79 -10.84 -4.96
N PRO A 103 11.96 -11.81 -5.39
CA PRO A 103 12.33 -12.73 -6.46
C PRO A 103 12.47 -12.00 -7.80
N GLU A 104 13.33 -12.51 -8.68
CA GLU A 104 13.47 -11.97 -10.04
C GLU A 104 12.13 -12.00 -10.80
N GLY A 105 11.88 -10.96 -11.61
CA GLY A 105 10.62 -10.78 -12.32
C GLY A 105 10.40 -9.34 -12.79
N GLU A 106 9.23 -9.09 -13.39
CA GLU A 106 8.74 -7.76 -13.75
C GLU A 106 7.67 -7.29 -12.78
N TYR A 107 7.77 -6.04 -12.35
CA TYR A 107 6.89 -5.46 -11.34
C TYR A 107 6.49 -4.04 -11.69
N CYS A 108 5.31 -3.63 -11.22
CA CYS A 108 4.94 -2.24 -11.10
C CYS A 108 5.82 -1.57 -10.03
N PHE A 109 6.58 -0.57 -10.46
CA PHE A 109 7.51 0.19 -9.64
C PHE A 109 7.00 1.61 -9.40
N TYR A 110 7.07 2.05 -8.15
CA TYR A 110 6.85 3.44 -7.77
C TYR A 110 7.87 3.90 -6.73
N LEU A 111 8.45 5.08 -6.94
CA LEU A 111 9.40 5.70 -6.02
C LEU A 111 9.03 7.16 -5.77
N ASN A 112 8.93 7.53 -4.49
CA ASN A 112 8.82 8.92 -4.08
C ASN A 112 10.00 9.29 -3.19
N ARG A 113 10.91 10.10 -3.73
CA ARG A 113 12.11 10.54 -3.02
C ARG A 113 11.81 11.52 -1.89
N GLU A 114 10.80 12.37 -2.05
CA GLU A 114 10.41 13.35 -1.03
C GLU A 114 9.80 12.66 0.18
N LYS A 115 8.86 11.74 -0.05
CA LYS A 115 8.18 10.97 1.00
C LYS A 115 8.97 9.75 1.48
N ARG A 116 10.10 9.46 0.85
CA ARG A 116 10.96 8.28 1.09
C ARG A 116 10.16 6.98 1.12
N SER A 117 9.35 6.78 0.09
CA SER A 117 8.54 5.57 -0.07
C SER A 117 8.85 4.88 -1.39
N LEU A 118 8.94 3.56 -1.34
CA LEU A 118 9.15 2.69 -2.48
C LEU A 118 8.09 1.59 -2.49
N TYR A 119 7.55 1.31 -3.67
CA TYR A 119 6.62 0.23 -3.90
C TYR A 119 7.09 -0.64 -5.06
N VAL A 120 6.95 -1.95 -4.88
CA VAL A 120 7.14 -2.99 -5.88
C VAL A 120 5.97 -3.98 -5.74
N GLY A 121 5.46 -4.50 -6.85
CA GLY A 121 4.46 -5.58 -6.85
C GLY A 121 3.90 -5.84 -8.24
N SER A 122 3.22 -6.96 -8.44
CA SER A 122 2.62 -7.33 -9.73
C SER A 122 1.44 -6.41 -10.11
N GLU A 123 0.75 -5.88 -9.10
CA GLU A 123 -0.41 -5.00 -9.22
C GLU A 123 -0.03 -3.51 -9.14
N GLU A 124 -0.85 -2.66 -9.76
CA GLU A 124 -0.68 -1.21 -9.70
C GLU A 124 -0.69 -0.68 -8.25
N PRO A 125 0.20 0.27 -7.92
CA PRO A 125 0.22 0.86 -6.59
C PRO A 125 -1.03 1.71 -6.34
N LEU A 126 -1.58 1.54 -5.15
CA LEU A 126 -2.60 2.41 -4.60
C LEU A 126 -2.05 3.17 -3.40
N LEU A 127 -2.31 4.47 -3.32
CA LEU A 127 -2.03 5.30 -2.16
C LEU A 127 -3.28 5.40 -1.28
N VAL A 128 -3.19 4.91 -0.05
CA VAL A 128 -4.26 5.04 0.93
C VAL A 128 -4.30 6.47 1.47
N ILE A 129 -5.41 7.15 1.21
CA ILE A 129 -5.68 8.52 1.65
C ILE A 129 -6.21 8.50 3.09
N THR A 130 -7.21 7.65 3.38
CA THR A 130 -7.82 7.60 4.72
C THR A 130 -8.57 6.30 4.99
N LEU A 131 -8.83 6.06 6.29
CA LEU A 131 -9.76 5.05 6.78
C LEU A 131 -10.89 5.73 7.57
N ARG A 132 -12.13 5.51 7.13
CA ARG A 132 -13.35 6.12 7.69
C ARG A 132 -14.48 5.11 7.85
N PRO A 133 -15.56 5.43 8.59
CA PRO A 133 -16.78 4.64 8.57
C PRO A 133 -17.36 4.55 7.15
N ALA A 134 -17.93 3.40 6.81
CA ALA A 134 -18.54 3.19 5.51
C ALA A 134 -19.79 4.09 5.31
N LYS A 135 -19.90 4.72 4.15
CA LYS A 135 -21.11 5.44 3.71
C LYS A 135 -22.24 4.46 3.45
N ARG A 136 -23.47 4.98 3.38
CA ARG A 136 -24.68 4.18 3.12
C ARG A 136 -24.54 3.29 1.88
N GLU A 137 -24.03 3.84 0.78
CA GLU A 137 -23.78 3.12 -0.48
C GLU A 137 -22.65 2.06 -0.38
N GLU A 138 -21.65 2.30 0.47
CA GLU A 138 -20.50 1.41 0.67
C GLU A 138 -20.84 0.19 1.54
N ARG A 139 -21.84 0.30 2.42
CA ARG A 139 -22.25 -0.74 3.39
C ARG A 139 -22.73 -2.05 2.74
N GLY A 140 -23.05 -2.01 1.44
CA GLY A 140 -23.78 -3.08 0.78
C GLY A 140 -25.24 -3.04 1.18
N ALA A 141 -26.15 -3.45 0.30
CA ALA A 141 -27.50 -3.77 0.72
C ALA A 141 -27.38 -4.77 1.87
N LYS A 142 -28.05 -4.51 2.99
CA LYS A 142 -28.23 -5.55 4.00
C LYS A 142 -28.87 -6.73 3.28
N SER A 143 -28.16 -7.83 3.11
CA SER A 143 -28.86 -9.10 3.17
C SER A 143 -29.35 -9.20 4.61
N THR A 144 -30.67 -9.31 4.77
CA THR A 144 -31.49 -9.26 6.01
C THR A 144 -31.91 -7.88 6.51
#